data_AF-X0XA07-F1
#
_entry.id   AF-X0XA07-F1
#
_cell.length_a   1.000
_cell.length_b   1.000
_cell.length_c   1.000
_cell.angle_alpha   90.00
_cell.angle_beta   90.00
_cell.angle_gamma   90.00
#
_symmetry.space_group_name_H-M   'P 1'
#
loop_
_entity.id
_entity.type
_entity.pdbx_description
1 polymer ?
#
loop_
_entity_poly.entity_id
_entity_poly.type
_entity_poly.pdbx_seq_one_letter_code
_entity_poly.pdbx_strand_id
1 'polypeptide(L)'
;AFKVEPGMRGISVEVREVVTAGGNLKPGDNMDVVGIFEVADVESANFILQVLGMEYQLTEPPRPAPTTTTTEEGETVEDRGNLVLTVTMLQNVKLLALAQTLTEASAGGNVADDAAEVDSEPQAATATVELTPQQAQEITWADHFGVLRMDARAVGDETIAEVAPTLFWIERTR
;
A
#
# COMPACT_ATOMS: atom_id res chain seq x y z
N ALA A 1 21.69 8.31 12.59
CA ALA A 1 21.31 6.95 12.15
C ALA A 1 20.51 6.32 13.29
N PHE A 2 19.29 5.86 13.00
CA PHE A 2 18.51 5.13 13.99
C PHE A 2 19.06 3.71 14.16
N LYS A 3 19.07 3.21 15.38
CA LYS A 3 19.58 1.89 15.73
C LYS A 3 18.40 0.95 15.91
N VAL A 4 18.45 -0.21 15.25
CA VAL A 4 17.49 -1.29 15.47
C VAL A 4 17.67 -1.83 16.90
N GLU A 5 16.57 -1.90 17.66
CA GLU A 5 16.57 -2.42 19.02
C GLU A 5 16.88 -3.93 19.06
N PRO A 6 17.49 -4.45 20.15
CA PRO A 6 17.75 -5.88 20.28
C PRO A 6 16.48 -6.71 20.15
N GLY A 7 16.50 -7.71 19.26
CA GLY A 7 15.33 -8.55 18.96
C GLY A 7 14.44 -8.04 17.84
N MET A 8 14.63 -6.80 17.38
CA MET A 8 13.96 -6.22 16.21
C MET A 8 14.80 -6.40 14.93
N ARG A 9 14.19 -6.15 13.78
CA ARG A 9 14.79 -6.20 12.45
C ARG A 9 14.50 -4.89 11.71
N GLY A 10 15.51 -4.38 11.01
CA GLY A 10 15.33 -3.31 10.03
C GLY A 10 15.04 -3.94 8.67
N ILE A 11 13.88 -3.66 8.08
CA ILE A 11 13.51 -4.13 6.74
C ILE A 11 13.24 -2.92 5.85
N SER A 12 13.77 -2.98 4.63
CA SER A 12 13.45 -2.01 3.59
C SER A 12 12.28 -2.52 2.79
N VAL A 13 11.24 -1.71 2.70
CA VAL A 13 10.03 -2.00 1.94
C VAL A 13 9.95 -0.98 0.81
N GLU A 14 9.65 -1.45 -0.40
CA GLU A 14 9.35 -0.56 -1.51
C GLU A 14 7.94 -0.01 -1.30
N VAL A 15 7.81 1.31 -1.21
CA VAL A 15 6.53 1.95 -1.02
C VAL A 15 6.19 2.70 -2.30
N ARG A 16 5.10 2.28 -2.95
CA ARG A 16 4.65 2.93 -4.19
C ARG A 16 4.23 4.38 -3.96
N GLU A 17 3.69 4.68 -2.78
CA GLU A 17 3.34 6.04 -2.40
C GLU A 17 3.36 6.16 -0.89
N VAL A 18 3.98 7.23 -0.41
CA VAL A 18 3.91 7.60 0.98
C VAL A 18 2.84 8.67 1.08
N VAL A 19 1.66 8.32 1.61
CA VAL A 19 0.58 9.28 1.80
C VAL A 19 0.95 10.14 3.00
N THR A 20 1.74 11.19 2.75
CA THR A 20 2.09 12.18 3.78
C THR A 20 1.23 13.40 3.61
N ALA A 21 0.59 13.84 4.68
CA ALA A 21 0.12 15.21 4.77
C ALA A 21 1.34 16.14 4.87
N GLY A 22 1.95 16.49 3.73
CA GLY A 22 2.92 17.58 3.62
C GLY A 22 4.40 17.24 3.85
N GLY A 23 4.87 16.03 3.50
CA GLY A 23 6.30 15.77 3.29
C GLY A 23 7.20 15.78 4.54
N ASN A 24 6.65 15.52 5.72
CA ASN A 24 7.35 15.69 7.00
C ASN A 24 7.82 14.41 7.69
N LEU A 25 7.65 13.23 7.08
CA LEU A 25 8.08 11.98 7.70
C LEU A 25 9.59 11.97 7.92
N LYS A 26 9.97 11.70 9.15
CA LYS A 26 11.36 11.64 9.60
C LYS A 26 11.63 10.29 10.26
N PRO A 27 12.89 9.82 10.19
CA PRO A 27 13.33 8.74 11.06
C PRO A 27 12.93 9.03 12.52
N GLY A 28 12.27 8.05 13.15
CA GLY A 28 11.68 8.15 14.48
C GLY A 28 10.15 8.26 14.48
N ASP A 29 9.52 8.66 13.37
CA ASP A 29 8.06 8.73 13.28
C ASP A 29 7.43 7.33 13.24
N ASN A 30 6.17 7.24 13.65
CA ASN A 30 5.38 6.02 13.59
C ASN A 30 4.43 6.05 12.38
N MET A 31 4.20 4.88 11.81
CA MET A 31 3.37 4.72 10.61
C MET A 31 2.56 3.43 10.67
N ASP A 32 1.53 3.38 9.86
CA ASP A 32 0.77 2.16 9.59
C ASP A 32 1.18 1.58 8.24
N VAL A 33 1.09 0.27 8.13
CA VAL A 33 1.33 -0.46 6.88
C VAL A 33 0.01 -1.06 6.42
N VAL A 34 -0.41 -0.68 5.22
CA VAL A 34 -1.63 -1.14 4.58
C VAL A 34 -1.27 -2.03 3.39
N GLY A 35 -1.84 -3.22 3.35
CA GLY A 35 -1.72 -4.16 2.25
C GLY A 35 -2.95 -4.08 1.33
N ILE A 36 -2.70 -4.00 0.03
CA ILE A 36 -3.72 -4.02 -1.02
C ILE A 36 -3.48 -5.25 -1.88
N PHE A 37 -4.46 -6.15 -1.94
CA PHE A 37 -4.37 -7.44 -2.63
C PHE A 37 -5.48 -7.57 -3.67
N GLU A 38 -5.12 -7.86 -4.92
CA GLU A 38 -6.08 -8.32 -5.92
C GLU A 38 -6.44 -9.79 -5.65
N VAL A 39 -7.72 -10.08 -5.51
CA VAL A 39 -8.25 -11.42 -5.23
C VAL A 39 -9.35 -11.79 -6.22
N ALA A 40 -9.45 -13.07 -6.55
CA ALA A 40 -10.43 -13.56 -7.52
C ALA A 40 -11.85 -13.63 -6.93
N ASP A 41 -11.95 -13.93 -5.63
CA ASP A 41 -13.21 -14.16 -4.94
C ASP A 41 -13.07 -13.85 -3.43
N VAL A 42 -14.22 -13.88 -2.75
CA VAL A 42 -14.34 -13.62 -1.31
C VAL A 42 -13.68 -14.72 -0.47
N GLU A 43 -13.64 -15.96 -0.97
CA GLU A 43 -12.99 -17.07 -0.28
C GLU A 43 -11.47 -16.86 -0.20
N SER A 44 -10.87 -16.43 -1.31
CA SER A 44 -9.47 -16.04 -1.42
C SER A 44 -9.17 -14.85 -0.51
N ALA A 45 -10.07 -13.85 -0.45
CA ALA A 45 -9.93 -12.72 0.47
C ALA A 45 -9.91 -13.19 1.94
N ASN A 46 -10.85 -14.04 2.34
CA ASN A 46 -10.91 -14.59 3.69
C ASN A 46 -9.69 -15.48 4.02
N PHE A 47 -9.18 -16.23 3.04
CA PHE A 47 -7.95 -17.00 3.22
C PHE A 47 -6.75 -16.09 3.53
N ILE A 48 -6.61 -14.96 2.81
CA ILE A 48 -5.58 -13.97 3.12
C ILE A 48 -5.75 -13.42 4.53
N LEU A 49 -6.98 -13.08 4.94
CA LEU A 49 -7.25 -12.60 6.30
C LEU A 49 -6.81 -13.62 7.36
N GLN A 50 -7.09 -14.91 7.14
CA GLN A 50 -6.67 -15.99 8.03
C GLN A 50 -5.15 -16.16 8.08
N VAL A 51 -4.45 -16.06 6.94
CA VAL A 51 -2.98 -16.12 6.88
C VAL A 51 -2.35 -14.97 7.66
N LEU A 52 -2.97 -13.79 7.60
CA LEU A 52 -2.58 -12.62 8.39
C LEU A 52 -3.02 -12.68 9.86
N GLY A 53 -3.64 -13.79 10.29
CA GLY A 53 -4.06 -14.01 11.67
C GLY A 53 -5.22 -13.13 12.12
N MET A 54 -5.99 -12.55 11.19
CA MET A 54 -7.16 -11.74 11.51
C MET A 54 -8.41 -12.59 11.62
N GLU A 55 -9.11 -12.45 12.74
CA GLU A 55 -10.42 -13.07 12.96
C GLU A 55 -11.54 -12.21 12.33
N TYR A 56 -11.51 -12.08 11.00
CA TYR A 56 -12.52 -11.32 10.26
C TYR A 56 -13.06 -12.13 9.08
N GLN A 57 -14.38 -12.07 8.87
CA GLN A 57 -15.07 -12.75 7.78
C GLN A 57 -15.73 -11.71 6.85
N LEU A 58 -15.20 -11.59 5.65
CA LEU A 58 -15.78 -10.78 4.58
C LEU A 58 -16.99 -11.48 3.96
N THR A 59 -17.99 -10.67 3.63
CA THR A 59 -19.14 -11.03 2.80
C THR A 59 -18.94 -10.51 1.37
N GLU A 60 -19.60 -11.14 0.40
CA GLU A 60 -19.53 -10.68 -1.00
C GLU A 60 -20.08 -9.25 -1.12
N PRO A 61 -19.29 -8.30 -1.63
CA PRO A 61 -19.77 -6.95 -1.85
C PRO A 61 -20.82 -6.94 -2.97
N PRO A 62 -21.79 -6.01 -2.92
CA PRO A 62 -22.83 -5.91 -3.95
C PRO A 62 -22.18 -5.75 -5.33
N ARG A 63 -22.53 -6.67 -6.23
CA ARG A 63 -21.92 -6.74 -7.56
C ARG A 63 -22.38 -5.58 -8.46
N PRO A 64 -21.47 -4.89 -9.16
CA PRO A 64 -21.85 -3.95 -10.21
C PRO A 64 -22.57 -4.68 -11.36
N ALA A 65 -23.35 -3.95 -12.16
CA ALA A 65 -24.03 -4.55 -13.29
C ALA A 65 -22.99 -5.19 -14.25
N PRO A 66 -23.24 -6.39 -14.78
CA PRO A 66 -22.28 -7.06 -15.64
C PRO A 66 -22.02 -6.24 -16.90
N THR A 67 -20.74 -5.96 -17.17
CA THR A 67 -20.32 -5.38 -18.44
C THR A 67 -20.02 -6.51 -19.41
N THR A 68 -20.80 -6.63 -20.47
CA THR A 68 -20.56 -7.60 -21.54
C THR A 68 -19.62 -6.98 -22.57
N THR A 69 -18.44 -7.55 -22.73
CA THR A 69 -17.56 -7.20 -23.85
C THR A 69 -17.77 -8.25 -24.94
N THR A 70 -18.24 -7.81 -26.11
CA THR A 70 -18.31 -8.67 -27.29
C THR A 70 -16.97 -8.55 -28.01
N THR A 71 -16.20 -9.63 -28.06
CA THR A 71 -14.98 -9.66 -28.88
C THR A 71 -15.35 -9.62 -30.36
N GLU A 72 -14.41 -9.22 -31.22
CA GLU A 72 -14.63 -9.12 -32.67
C GLU A 72 -15.05 -10.47 -33.31
N GLU A 73 -14.86 -11.59 -32.60
CA GLU A 73 -15.27 -12.94 -32.99
C GLU A 73 -16.68 -13.35 -32.50
N GLY A 74 -17.44 -12.44 -31.87
CA GLY A 74 -18.82 -12.69 -31.44
C GLY A 74 -18.95 -13.49 -30.14
N GLU A 75 -17.86 -13.65 -29.39
CA GLU A 75 -17.88 -14.25 -28.06
C GLU A 75 -18.21 -13.18 -27.01
N THR A 76 -19.28 -13.42 -26.24
CA THR A 76 -19.62 -12.59 -25.09
C THR A 76 -18.82 -13.06 -23.89
N VAL A 77 -17.79 -12.30 -23.53
CA VAL A 77 -17.04 -12.53 -22.28
C VAL A 77 -17.71 -11.69 -21.19
N GLU A 78 -18.26 -12.37 -20.19
CA GLU A 78 -18.64 -11.72 -18.93
C GLU A 78 -17.36 -11.41 -18.16
N ASP A 79 -17.01 -10.12 -18.07
CA ASP A 79 -15.93 -9.70 -17.18
C ASP A 79 -16.41 -9.90 -15.74
N ARG A 80 -15.78 -10.85 -15.04
CA ARG A 80 -16.17 -11.17 -13.67
C ARG A 80 -15.66 -10.16 -12.66
N GLY A 81 -14.89 -9.14 -13.08
CA GLY A 81 -14.33 -8.12 -12.20
C GLY A 81 -13.31 -8.72 -11.23
N ASN A 82 -12.24 -7.97 -10.94
CA ASN A 82 -11.35 -8.36 -9.84
C ASN A 82 -11.90 -7.75 -8.54
N LEU A 83 -11.69 -8.44 -7.43
CA LEU A 83 -11.89 -7.87 -6.12
C LEU A 83 -10.56 -7.32 -5.60
N VAL A 84 -10.62 -6.23 -4.85
CA VAL A 84 -9.47 -5.68 -4.12
C VAL A 84 -9.75 -5.72 -2.63
N LEU A 85 -8.91 -6.46 -1.92
CA LEU A 85 -8.86 -6.51 -0.47
C LEU A 85 -7.87 -5.45 0.03
N THR A 86 -8.33 -4.57 0.91
CA THR A 86 -7.46 -3.62 1.63
C THR A 86 -7.49 -3.90 3.12
N VAL A 87 -6.31 -4.03 3.72
CA VAL A 87 -6.12 -4.38 5.13
C VAL A 87 -5.03 -3.53 5.77
N THR A 88 -5.26 -3.03 6.98
CA THR A 88 -4.20 -2.50 7.84
C THR A 88 -3.45 -3.66 8.49
N MET A 89 -2.27 -3.97 7.97
CA MET A 89 -1.47 -5.13 8.39
C MET A 89 -0.74 -4.86 9.69
N LEU A 90 -0.08 -3.71 9.79
CA LEU A 90 0.69 -3.31 10.96
C LEU A 90 0.32 -1.89 11.35
N GLN A 91 0.31 -1.65 12.66
CA GLN A 91 0.10 -0.32 13.20
C GLN A 91 1.25 0.11 14.09
N ASN A 92 1.49 1.42 14.13
CA ASN A 92 2.45 2.05 15.02
C ASN A 92 3.90 1.56 14.83
N VAL A 93 4.29 1.30 13.58
CA VAL A 93 5.64 0.84 13.21
C VAL A 93 6.60 2.03 13.12
N LYS A 94 7.78 1.91 13.74
CA LYS A 94 8.79 2.98 13.76
C LYS A 94 9.57 3.03 12.45
N LEU A 95 9.65 4.21 11.84
CA LEU A 95 10.48 4.52 10.68
C LEU A 95 11.94 4.73 11.10
N LEU A 96 12.88 4.05 10.45
CA LEU A 96 14.32 4.17 10.72
C LEU A 96 15.06 4.99 9.68
N ALA A 97 14.62 4.93 8.42
CA ALA A 97 15.17 5.69 7.31
C ALA A 97 14.14 5.82 6.19
N LEU A 98 14.19 6.92 5.46
CA LEU A 98 13.42 7.12 4.25
C LEU A 98 14.39 7.53 3.13
N ALA A 99 14.40 6.77 2.05
CA ALA A 99 15.11 7.09 0.82
C ALA A 99 14.09 7.46 -0.24
N GLN A 100 14.03 8.74 -0.57
CA GLN A 100 13.29 9.24 -1.73
C GLN A 100 14.30 9.49 -2.84
N THR A 101 13.99 9.01 -4.04
CA THR A 101 14.66 9.49 -5.25
C THR A 101 14.22 10.95 -5.44
N LEU A 102 15.07 11.87 -4.99
CA LEU A 102 14.88 13.29 -5.22
C LEU A 102 15.33 13.54 -6.66
N THR A 103 14.38 13.75 -7.57
CA THR A 103 14.75 14.39 -8.84
C THR A 103 15.23 15.79 -8.49
N GLU A 104 16.49 16.10 -8.80
CA GLU A 104 17.13 17.37 -8.46
C GLU A 104 16.28 18.52 -9.02
N ALA A 105 15.56 19.22 -8.14
CA ALA A 105 14.98 20.51 -8.47
C ALA A 105 16.14 21.44 -8.79
N SER A 106 16.26 21.84 -10.05
CA SER A 106 17.32 22.70 -10.54
C SER A 106 17.36 24.01 -9.76
N ALA A 107 18.28 24.12 -8.81
CA ALA A 107 18.65 25.40 -8.19
C ALA A 107 19.55 26.17 -9.17
N GLY A 108 18.95 26.77 -10.19
CA GLY A 108 19.65 27.57 -11.18
C GLY A 108 18.66 28.24 -12.12
N GLY A 109 18.29 29.49 -11.82
CA GLY A 109 17.31 30.23 -12.62
C GLY A 109 17.77 30.45 -14.06
N ASN A 110 16.83 30.26 -14.99
CA ASN A 110 16.50 31.24 -16.02
C ASN A 110 15.06 31.00 -16.49
N VAL A 111 14.29 32.08 -16.54
CA VAL A 111 12.90 32.10 -17.01
C VAL A 111 12.93 32.10 -18.53
N ALA A 112 12.57 30.97 -19.16
CA ALA A 112 12.03 30.94 -20.51
C ALA A 112 11.36 29.58 -20.77
N ASP A 113 10.03 29.62 -20.77
CA ASP A 113 9.15 28.93 -21.73
C ASP A 113 9.39 27.42 -21.97
N ASP A 114 8.85 26.59 -21.08
CA ASP A 114 8.20 25.34 -21.49
C ASP A 114 7.26 24.87 -20.37
N ALA A 115 5.95 24.96 -20.61
CA ALA A 115 4.94 24.34 -19.75
C ALA A 115 4.86 22.86 -20.10
N ALA A 116 5.93 22.11 -19.83
CA ALA A 116 5.85 20.67 -19.75
C ALA A 116 5.13 20.35 -18.43
N GLU A 117 3.92 19.80 -18.53
CA GLU A 117 3.27 19.09 -17.42
C GLU A 117 4.30 18.09 -16.88
N VAL A 118 4.85 18.41 -15.71
CA VAL A 118 5.65 17.45 -14.95
C VAL A 118 4.64 16.44 -14.45
N ASP A 119 4.50 15.35 -15.20
CA ASP A 119 3.78 14.17 -14.78
C ASP A 119 4.43 13.74 -13.47
N SER A 120 3.81 14.17 -12.36
CA SER A 120 4.34 14.00 -11.03
C SER A 120 3.98 12.60 -10.58
N GLU A 121 4.40 11.60 -11.37
CA GLU A 121 4.32 10.22 -10.97
C GLU A 121 5.18 10.08 -9.70
N PRO A 122 4.59 9.71 -8.55
CA PRO A 122 5.34 9.59 -7.31
C PRO A 122 6.41 8.52 -7.51
N GLN A 123 7.67 8.94 -7.57
CA GLN A 123 8.81 8.04 -7.71
C GLN A 123 8.92 7.18 -6.44
N ALA A 124 9.08 5.87 -6.62
CA ALA A 124 9.11 4.88 -5.54
C ALA A 124 10.01 5.33 -4.37
N ALA A 125 9.44 5.36 -3.17
CA ALA A 125 10.18 5.68 -1.95
C ALA A 125 10.49 4.38 -1.21
N THR A 126 11.75 4.18 -0.83
CA THR A 126 12.13 3.05 0.01
C THR A 126 12.12 3.50 1.47
N ALA A 127 11.35 2.83 2.32
CA ALA A 127 11.32 3.08 3.75
C ALA A 127 11.96 1.90 4.49
N THR A 128 12.88 2.19 5.41
CA THR A 128 13.40 1.19 6.35
C THR A 128 12.64 1.30 7.66
N VAL A 129 11.99 0.22 8.09
CA VAL A 129 11.14 0.17 9.28
C VAL A 129 11.66 -0.82 10.32
N GLU A 130 11.37 -0.57 11.60
CA GLU A 130 11.70 -1.45 12.71
C GLU A 130 10.56 -2.43 12.99
N LEU A 131 10.81 -3.73 12.83
CA LEU A 131 9.81 -4.80 12.92
C LEU A 131 10.26 -5.94 13.84
N THR A 132 9.31 -6.66 14.44
CA THR A 132 9.61 -7.97 15.05
C THR A 132 9.94 -9.01 13.97
N PRO A 133 10.60 -10.14 14.31
CA PRO A 133 10.88 -11.20 13.35
C PRO A 133 9.63 -11.81 12.69
N GLN A 134 8.49 -11.85 13.38
CA GLN A 134 7.23 -12.33 12.83
C GLN A 134 6.63 -11.32 11.84
N GLN A 135 6.50 -10.05 12.25
CA GLN A 135 6.00 -8.98 11.37
C GLN A 135 6.85 -8.82 10.11
N ALA A 136 8.16 -9.02 10.23
CA ALA A 136 9.09 -9.07 9.11
C ALA A 136 8.70 -10.12 8.05
N GLN A 137 8.28 -11.31 8.47
CA GLN A 137 7.85 -12.37 7.57
C GLN A 137 6.51 -12.03 6.91
N GLU A 138 5.56 -11.50 7.69
CA GLU A 138 4.25 -11.06 7.21
C GLU A 138 4.39 -9.97 6.13
N ILE A 139 5.24 -8.97 6.37
CA ILE A 139 5.52 -7.89 5.40
C ILE A 139 6.22 -8.43 4.15
N THR A 140 7.18 -9.34 4.30
CA THR A 140 7.87 -9.95 3.14
C THR A 140 6.89 -10.74 2.26
N TRP A 141 5.96 -11.46 2.87
CA TRP A 141 4.91 -12.17 2.13
C TRP A 141 3.98 -11.18 1.42
N ALA A 142 3.53 -10.15 2.12
CA ALA A 142 2.60 -9.17 1.55
C ALA A 142 3.20 -8.33 0.43
N ASP A 143 4.47 -7.97 0.54
CA ASP A 143 5.22 -7.27 -0.52
C ASP A 143 5.32 -8.13 -1.80
N HIS A 144 5.41 -9.45 -1.66
CA HIS A 144 5.47 -10.36 -2.80
C HIS A 144 4.13 -10.54 -3.50
N PHE A 145 3.02 -10.52 -2.75
CA PHE A 145 1.68 -10.87 -3.26
C PHE A 145 0.72 -9.69 -3.40
N GLY A 146 1.11 -8.49 -2.97
CA GLY A 146 0.25 -7.33 -2.96
C GLY A 146 1.03 -6.03 -3.14
N VAL A 147 0.34 -4.93 -2.92
CA VAL A 147 0.91 -3.60 -2.93
C VAL A 147 0.87 -3.07 -1.51
N LEU A 148 2.03 -2.67 -0.99
CA LEU A 148 2.12 -2.05 0.32
C LEU A 148 2.03 -0.52 0.18
N ARG A 149 1.23 0.06 1.08
CA ARG A 149 1.13 1.50 1.31
C ARG A 149 1.50 1.79 2.75
N MET A 150 2.05 2.98 2.98
CA MET A 150 2.38 3.46 4.31
C MET A 150 1.61 4.74 4.61
N ASP A 151 0.92 4.72 5.76
CA ASP A 151 0.12 5.84 6.23
C ASP A 151 0.82 6.50 7.42
N ALA A 152 1.05 7.80 7.31
CA ALA A 152 1.70 8.56 8.36
C ALA A 152 0.78 8.75 9.57
N ARG A 153 1.31 8.56 10.79
CA ARG A 153 0.59 8.90 12.02
C ARG A 153 0.89 10.32 12.47
N ALA A 154 -0.04 10.88 13.25
CA ALA A 154 0.23 12.11 13.98
C ALA A 154 1.37 11.86 14.99
N VAL A 155 2.20 12.88 15.22
CA VAL A 155 3.31 12.78 16.17
C VAL A 155 2.76 12.49 17.57
N GLY A 156 3.24 11.38 18.17
CA GLY A 156 2.80 10.93 19.49
C GLY A 156 1.51 10.13 19.51
N ASP A 157 0.93 9.79 18.35
CA ASP A 157 -0.22 8.89 18.28
C ASP A 157 0.22 7.41 18.30
N GLU A 158 0.21 6.84 19.49
CA GLU A 158 0.50 5.43 19.74
C GLU A 158 -0.78 4.56 19.79
N THR A 159 -1.95 5.15 19.48
CA THR A 159 -3.24 4.48 19.61
C THR A 159 -3.39 3.39 18.55
N ILE A 160 -3.63 2.15 18.97
CA ILE A 160 -3.97 1.08 18.04
C ILE A 160 -5.48 1.11 17.81
N ALA A 161 -5.90 1.35 16.57
CA ALA A 161 -7.30 1.38 16.18
C ALA A 161 -7.72 0.02 15.59
N GLU A 162 -8.93 -0.43 15.86
CA GLU A 162 -9.48 -1.59 15.15
C GLU A 162 -10.01 -1.12 13.79
N VAL A 163 -9.28 -1.44 12.72
CA VAL A 163 -9.63 -1.07 11.35
C VAL A 163 -10.14 -2.31 10.62
N ALA A 164 -11.43 -2.30 10.26
CA ALA A 164 -12.02 -3.40 9.52
C ALA A 164 -11.43 -3.49 8.09
N PRO A 165 -11.10 -4.70 7.60
CA PRO A 165 -10.74 -4.90 6.20
C PRO A 165 -11.87 -4.48 5.27
N THR A 166 -11.51 -4.01 4.08
CA THR A 166 -12.49 -3.64 3.05
C THR A 166 -12.28 -4.44 1.77
N LEU A 167 -13.38 -4.74 1.09
CA LEU A 167 -13.40 -5.54 -0.14
C LEU A 167 -14.30 -4.86 -1.16
N PHE A 168 -13.74 -4.50 -2.30
CA PHE A 168 -14.46 -3.80 -3.36
C PHE A 168 -14.23 -4.44 -4.73
N TRP A 169 -15.23 -4.33 -5.60
CA TRP A 169 -15.07 -4.61 -7.02
C TRP A 169 -14.26 -3.49 -7.67
N ILE A 170 -13.29 -3.85 -8.50
CA ILE A 170 -12.62 -2.89 -9.38
C ILE A 170 -13.03 -3.11 -10.83
N GLU A 171 -13.46 -2.04 -11.47
CA GLU A 171 -13.60 -1.99 -12.92
C GLU A 171 -12.23 -1.61 -13.48
N ARG A 172 -11.62 -2.47 -14.30
CA ARG A 172 -10.41 -2.09 -15.02
C ARG A 172 -10.77 -1.07 -16.10
N THR A 173 -10.80 0.20 -15.75
CA THR A 173 -10.80 1.28 -16.75
C THR A 173 -9.45 1.22 -17.45
N ARG A 174 -9.44 0.74 -18.70
CA ARG A 174 -8.27 0.78 -19.58
C ARG A 174 -8.13 2.15 -20.22
#